data_AF-A0A2G9Y0J3-F1
#
_entry.id   AF-A0A2G9Y0J3-F1
#
_cell.length_a   1.000
_cell.length_b   1.000
_cell.length_c   1.000
_cell.angle_alpha   90.00
_cell.angle_beta   90.00
_cell.angle_gamma   90.00
#
_symmetry.space_group_name_H-M   'P 1'
#
loop_
_entity.id
_entity.type
_entity.pdbx_description
1 polymer ?
#
loop_
_entity_poly.entity_id
_entity_poly.type
_entity_poly.pdbx_seq_one_letter_code
_entity_poly.pdbx_strand_id
1 'polypeptide(L)'
;MKRIFWVVFGLLTLWSITTYSTGWSVVYGETNIYFNKSVDTTLAIYTPAQGEVNLADKLITRISNAQHSIDFCFYDISYQEIVGSL
;
A
#
# COMPACT_ATOMS: atom_id res chain seq x y z
N MET A 1 -6.69 5.40 29.99
CA MET A 1 -5.51 5.02 30.79
C MET A 1 -4.27 5.55 30.07
N LYS A 2 -3.51 6.46 30.68
CA LYS A 2 -2.33 7.12 30.08
C LYS A 2 -1.09 6.31 30.41
N ARG A 3 -0.20 6.05 29.44
CA ARG A 3 1.19 5.64 29.70
C ARG A 3 2.13 6.39 28.76
N ILE A 4 2.89 7.30 29.37
CA ILE A 4 4.07 7.96 28.81
C ILE A 4 5.23 6.99 29.01
N PHE A 5 5.94 6.65 27.93
CA PHE A 5 7.15 5.84 27.99
C PHE A 5 8.33 6.72 27.58
N TRP A 6 9.20 7.02 28.54
CA TRP A 6 10.46 7.71 28.31
C TRP A 6 11.47 6.69 27.77
N VAL A 7 12.09 6.98 26.62
CA VAL A 7 13.29 6.25 26.19
C VAL A 7 14.47 7.20 26.29
N VAL A 8 15.30 6.97 27.32
CA VAL A 8 16.61 7.59 27.49
C VAL A 8 17.55 6.94 26.48
N PHE A 9 18.15 7.75 25.60
CA PHE A 9 19.18 7.28 24.66
C PHE A 9 20.54 7.21 25.36
N GLY A 10 21.05 5.99 25.54
CA GLY A 10 22.39 5.71 26.03
C GLY A 10 23.05 4.61 25.20
N LEU A 11 23.99 5.04 24.37
CA LEU A 11 25.11 4.35 23.71
C LEU A 11 25.17 2.81 23.64
N LEU A 12 25.28 2.31 22.39
CA LEU A 12 25.87 1.05 21.89
C LEU A 12 25.62 -0.27 22.67
N THR A 13 24.90 -1.20 22.05
CA THR A 13 25.48 -2.36 21.33
C THR A 13 24.36 -3.22 20.74
N LEU A 14 24.65 -3.80 19.58
CA LEU A 14 23.76 -4.61 18.75
C LEU A 14 23.19 -5.81 19.53
N TRP A 15 21.92 -5.72 19.95
CA TRP A 15 21.12 -6.88 20.34
C TRP A 15 19.86 -6.89 19.49
N SER A 16 19.71 -7.91 18.65
CA SER A 16 18.48 -8.14 17.91
C SER A 16 17.32 -8.32 18.90
N ILE A 17 16.29 -7.50 18.76
CA ILE A 17 15.01 -7.68 19.47
C ILE A 17 14.34 -8.94 18.90
N THR A 18 14.25 -9.99 19.71
CA THR A 18 13.43 -11.17 19.42
C THR A 18 12.03 -10.93 19.99
N THR A 19 11.11 -10.43 19.17
CA THR A 19 9.68 -10.47 19.47
C THR A 19 9.14 -11.85 19.13
N TYR A 20 8.66 -12.59 20.13
CA TYR A 20 7.92 -13.83 19.91
C TYR A 20 6.54 -13.49 19.35
N SER A 21 6.39 -13.50 18.04
CA SER A 21 5.11 -13.75 17.37
C SER A 21 5.19 -15.10 16.68
N THR A 22 4.17 -15.94 16.84
CA THR A 22 3.99 -17.12 16.01
C THR A 22 3.85 -16.65 14.56
N GLY A 23 4.91 -16.78 13.78
CA GLY A 23 5.02 -16.26 12.43
C GLY A 23 5.56 -14.83 12.40
N TRP A 24 6.81 -14.68 11.97
CA TRP A 24 7.37 -13.40 11.54
C TRP A 24 6.76 -13.07 10.18
N SER A 25 5.59 -12.43 10.16
CA SER A 25 5.11 -11.80 8.93
C SER A 25 5.59 -10.34 8.95
N VAL A 26 6.68 -10.08 8.24
CA VAL A 26 7.04 -8.71 7.88
C VAL A 26 6.00 -8.25 6.84
N VAL A 27 5.06 -7.41 7.26
CA VAL A 27 4.08 -6.83 6.33
C VAL A 27 4.77 -5.65 5.64
N TYR A 28 5.24 -5.87 4.42
CA TYR A 28 5.73 -4.79 3.56
C TYR A 28 4.52 -4.03 3.00
N GLY A 29 4.54 -2.70 3.11
CA GLY A 29 3.61 -1.85 2.38
C GLY A 29 3.97 -1.87 0.89
N GLU A 30 3.07 -2.38 0.04
CA GLU A 30 3.27 -2.38 -1.40
C GLU A 30 2.67 -1.10 -2.01
N THR A 31 3.50 -0.33 -2.73
CA THR A 31 3.03 0.83 -3.50
C THR A 31 3.03 0.47 -4.98
N ASN A 32 1.87 0.55 -5.60
CA ASN A 32 1.69 0.27 -7.03
C ASN A 32 1.34 1.56 -7.78
N ILE A 33 2.02 1.81 -8.90
CA ILE A 33 1.81 3.00 -9.73
C ILE A 33 1.37 2.54 -11.13
N TYR A 34 0.21 3.03 -11.56
CA TYR A 34 -0.42 2.67 -12.82
C TYR A 34 -0.68 3.90 -13.68
N PHE A 35 -0.54 3.73 -14.98
CA PHE A 35 -0.90 4.71 -16.00
C PHE A 35 -1.82 4.06 -17.03
N ASN A 36 -2.79 4.81 -17.52
CA ASN A 36 -3.71 4.39 -18.58
C ASN A 36 -3.13 4.56 -19.99
N LYS A 37 -1.82 4.83 -20.09
CA LYS A 37 -1.05 5.05 -21.31
C LYS A 37 0.31 4.38 -21.18
N SER A 38 1.00 4.21 -22.29
CA SER A 38 2.37 3.74 -22.33
C SER A 38 3.29 4.65 -21.50
N VAL A 39 4.23 4.03 -20.80
CA VAL A 39 5.18 4.69 -19.89
C VAL A 39 6.58 4.23 -20.25
N ASP A 40 7.50 5.19 -20.33
CA ASP A 40 8.93 4.88 -20.39
C ASP A 40 9.44 4.53 -18.98
N THR A 41 9.81 3.27 -18.78
CA THR A 41 10.27 2.75 -17.49
C THR A 41 11.78 2.91 -17.27
N THR A 42 12.52 3.43 -18.26
CA THR A 42 13.98 3.61 -18.16
C THR A 42 14.38 4.68 -17.13
N LEU A 43 13.45 5.56 -16.75
CA LEU A 43 13.63 6.61 -15.75
C LEU A 43 13.22 6.18 -14.33
N ALA A 44 12.80 4.92 -14.13
CA ALA A 44 12.35 4.44 -12.83
C ALA A 44 13.53 4.23 -11.86
N ILE A 45 13.50 4.88 -10.70
CA ILE A 45 14.57 4.80 -9.67
C ILE A 45 14.37 3.59 -8.73
N TYR A 46 13.11 3.23 -8.44
CA TYR A 46 12.77 2.16 -7.49
C TYR A 46 11.88 1.10 -8.12
N THR A 47 10.59 1.40 -8.25
CA THR A 47 9.59 0.47 -8.79
C THR A 47 9.12 1.00 -10.14
N PRO A 48 9.31 0.24 -11.24
CA PRO A 48 8.77 0.61 -12.54
C PRO A 48 7.25 0.75 -12.48
N ALA A 49 6.74 1.85 -13.03
CA ALA A 49 5.30 2.02 -13.18
C ALA A 49 4.76 1.11 -14.28
N GLN A 50 3.48 0.76 -14.19
CA GLN A 50 2.79 -0.06 -15.18
C GLN A 50 1.96 0.84 -16.11
N GLY A 51 2.26 0.80 -17.41
CA GLY A 51 1.50 1.52 -18.43
C GLY A 51 0.39 0.68 -19.08
N GLU A 52 -0.45 1.34 -19.88
CA GLU A 52 -1.59 0.74 -20.60
C GLU A 52 -2.54 -0.05 -19.70
N VAL A 53 -2.75 0.44 -18.47
CA VAL A 53 -3.57 -0.22 -17.46
C VAL A 53 -4.99 0.34 -17.44
N ASN A 54 -5.98 -0.55 -17.50
CA ASN A 54 -7.38 -0.21 -17.25
C ASN A 54 -7.61 0.03 -15.74
N LEU A 55 -8.01 1.25 -15.40
CA LEU A 55 -8.29 1.64 -14.02
C LEU A 55 -9.47 0.86 -13.42
N ALA A 56 -10.55 0.66 -14.18
CA ALA A 56 -11.76 -0.01 -13.71
C ALA A 56 -11.42 -1.46 -13.30
N ASP A 57 -10.75 -2.21 -14.16
CA ASP A 57 -10.35 -3.59 -13.87
C ASP A 57 -9.52 -3.69 -12.59
N LYS A 58 -8.54 -2.79 -12.41
CA LYS A 58 -7.66 -2.76 -11.23
C LYS A 58 -8.40 -2.42 -9.95
N LEU A 59 -9.37 -1.50 -10.02
CA LEU A 59 -10.09 -1.03 -8.85
C LEU A 59 -11.19 -2.04 -8.47
N ILE A 60 -11.96 -2.54 -9.44
CA ILE A 60 -12.95 -3.61 -9.24
C ILE A 60 -12.29 -4.85 -8.64
N THR A 61 -11.14 -5.28 -9.16
CA THR A 61 -10.40 -6.42 -8.59
C THR A 61 -10.03 -6.20 -7.12
N ARG A 62 -9.65 -4.97 -6.75
CA ARG A 62 -9.31 -4.64 -5.35
C ARG A 62 -10.55 -4.65 -4.47
N ILE A 63 -11.66 -4.07 -4.94
CA ILE A 63 -12.95 -4.07 -4.25
C ILE A 63 -13.41 -5.51 -4.00
N SER A 64 -13.44 -6.33 -5.05
CA SER A 64 -13.87 -7.73 -4.96
C SER A 64 -13.00 -8.60 -4.05
N ASN A 65 -11.70 -8.28 -3.91
CA ASN A 65 -10.78 -9.04 -3.06
C ASN A 65 -10.70 -8.52 -1.62
N ALA A 66 -11.24 -7.34 -1.32
CA ALA A 66 -11.18 -6.78 0.02
C ALA A 66 -12.01 -7.59 1.02
N GLN A 67 -11.40 -7.90 2.16
CA GLN A 67 -12.02 -8.71 3.22
C GLN A 67 -12.69 -7.86 4.31
N HIS A 68 -12.36 -6.57 4.40
CA HIS A 68 -12.81 -5.69 5.48
C HIS A 68 -13.27 -4.32 4.99
N SER A 69 -12.35 -3.48 4.54
CA SER A 69 -12.64 -2.13 4.05
C SER A 69 -11.58 -1.67 3.07
N ILE A 70 -11.94 -0.72 2.21
CA ILE A 70 -10.98 0.04 1.42
C ILE A 70 -11.30 1.52 1.54
N ASP A 71 -10.28 2.32 1.80
CA ASP A 71 -10.39 3.77 1.89
C ASP A 71 -9.91 4.42 0.59
N PHE A 72 -10.74 5.28 0.02
CA PHE A 72 -10.42 6.02 -1.19
C PHE A 72 -10.75 7.51 -1.04
N CYS A 73 -10.00 8.36 -1.72
CA CYS A 73 -10.26 9.79 -1.81
C CYS A 73 -10.20 10.21 -3.28
N PHE A 74 -11.35 10.60 -3.83
CA PHE A 74 -11.46 11.11 -5.20
C PHE A 74 -12.02 12.52 -5.17
N TYR A 75 -11.57 13.35 -6.10
CA TYR A 75 -12.15 14.67 -6.29
C TYR A 75 -13.52 14.57 -6.98
N ASP A 76 -13.61 13.74 -8.01
CA ASP A 76 -14.83 13.43 -8.75
C ASP A 76 -14.72 12.01 -9.32
N ILE A 77 -15.85 11.31 -9.42
CA ILE A 77 -15.95 9.96 -9.97
C ILE A 77 -17.13 9.86 -10.94
N SER A 78 -16.80 9.76 -12.22
CA SER A 78 -17.78 9.61 -13.30
C SER A 78 -17.78 8.22 -13.95
N TYR A 79 -17.01 7.28 -13.38
CA TYR A 79 -16.82 5.94 -13.94
C TYR A 79 -17.90 4.98 -13.46
N GLN A 80 -18.92 4.76 -14.29
CA GLN A 80 -20.11 3.99 -13.91
C GLN A 80 -19.79 2.55 -13.47
N GLU A 81 -18.81 1.90 -14.10
CA GLU A 81 -18.38 0.54 -13.75
C GLU A 81 -17.82 0.47 -12.33
N ILE A 82 -17.10 1.50 -11.90
CA ILE A 82 -16.56 1.60 -10.54
C ILE A 82 -17.71 1.90 -9.57
N VAL A 83 -18.57 2.87 -9.90
CA VAL A 83 -19.72 3.23 -9.06
C VAL A 83 -20.65 2.04 -8.83
N GLY A 84 -20.86 1.20 -9.85
CA GLY A 84 -21.67 -0.01 -9.71
C GLY A 84 -21.01 -1.14 -8.91
N SER A 85 -19.71 -1.03 -8.61
CA SER A 85 -18.95 -2.04 -7.85
C SER A 85 -18.80 -1.72 -6.36
N LEU A 86 -19.07 -0.47 -5.96
CA LEU A 86 -19.09 -0.02 -4.56
C LEU A 86 -20.36 -0.50 -3.85
#